data_AF-A0AAE3F4U5-F1
#
_entry.id   AF-A0AAE3F4U5-F1
#
_cell.length_a   1.000
_cell.length_b   1.000
_cell.length_c   1.000
_cell.angle_alpha   90.00
_cell.angle_beta   90.00
_cell.angle_gamma   90.00
#
_symmetry.space_group_name_H-M   'P 1'
#
loop_
_entity.id
_entity.type
_entity.pdbx_description
1 polymer ?
#
loop_
_entity_poly.entity_id
_entity_poly.type
_entity_poly.pdbx_seq_one_letter_code
_entity_poly.pdbx_strand_id
1 'polypeptide(L)' 'IISDSLLFKSPTCTEEDVKAAKELAEIAGVDADTYGLEMLKAGADLSDKTVEQLITLDSKEFDMAGHKVMIAQVNAV' A
#
# COMPACT_ATOMS: atom_id res chain seq x y z
N ILE A 1 1.63 -4.87 -6.22
CA ILE A 1 0.73 -4.20 -7.18
C ILE A 1 -0.50 -3.62 -6.48
N ILE A 2 -1.42 -4.43 -5.93
CA ILE A 2 -2.65 -3.89 -5.32
C ILE A 2 -2.36 -2.93 -4.15
N SER A 3 -1.39 -3.24 -3.28
CA SER A 3 -1.03 -2.38 -2.13
C SER A 3 -0.50 -1.02 -2.59
N ASP A 4 0.60 -1.00 -3.35
CA ASP A 4 1.21 0.23 -3.88
C ASP A 4 0.28 1.06 -4.77
N SER A 5 -0.60 0.40 -5.54
CA SER A 5 -1.56 1.07 -6.39
C SER A 5 -2.83 1.51 -5.66
N LEU A 6 -2.98 1.21 -4.37
CA LEU A 6 -4.21 1.44 -3.60
C LEU A 6 -5.46 0.95 -4.35
N LEU A 7 -5.42 -0.30 -4.80
CA LEU A 7 -6.45 -0.89 -5.66
C LEU A 7 -6.72 -0.02 -6.91
N PHE A 8 -5.65 0.27 -7.64
CA PHE A 8 -5.65 1.05 -8.89
C PHE A 8 -6.13 2.51 -8.75
N LYS A 9 -6.14 3.07 -7.53
CA LYS A 9 -6.52 4.47 -7.27
C LYS A 9 -5.33 5.41 -7.10
N SER A 10 -4.14 4.86 -6.81
CA SER A 10 -2.92 5.65 -6.69
C SER A 10 -2.60 6.35 -8.03
N PRO A 11 -2.15 7.61 -8.01
CA PRO A 11 -1.71 8.31 -9.21
C PRO A 11 -0.47 7.68 -9.85
N THR A 12 0.22 6.78 -9.15
CA THR A 12 1.37 6.03 -9.68
C THR A 12 0.95 4.79 -10.48
N CYS A 13 -0.33 4.40 -10.45
CA CYS A 13 -0.81 3.20 -11.12
C CYS A 13 -0.89 3.40 -12.64
N THR A 14 -0.42 2.43 -13.40
CA THR A 14 -0.44 2.41 -14.86
C THR A 14 -1.39 1.34 -15.41
N GLU A 15 -1.64 1.35 -16.72
CA GLU A 15 -2.41 0.29 -17.39
C GLU A 15 -1.69 -1.07 -17.34
N GLU A 16 -0.35 -1.06 -17.32
CA GLU A 16 0.47 -2.28 -17.21
C GLU A 16 0.25 -2.95 -15.84
N ASP A 17 0.16 -2.16 -14.76
CA ASP A 17 -0.15 -2.66 -13.42
C ASP A 17 -1.52 -3.33 -13.36
N VAL A 18 -2.53 -2.70 -13.97
CA VAL A 18 -3.91 -3.24 -14.01
C VAL A 18 -3.94 -4.56 -14.75
N LYS A 19 -3.26 -4.64 -15.91
CA LYS A 19 -3.20 -5.86 -16.71
C LYS A 19 -2.48 -6.98 -15.95
N ALA A 20 -1.30 -6.70 -15.41
CA ALA A 20 -0.53 -7.67 -14.64
C ALA A 20 -1.29 -8.17 -13.41
N ALA A 21 -1.97 -7.28 -12.67
CA ALA A 21 -2.77 -7.67 -11.52
C ALA A 21 -3.93 -8.60 -11.89
N LYS A 22 -4.62 -8.36 -13.02
CA LYS A 22 -5.71 -9.23 -13.50
C LYS A 22 -5.21 -10.61 -13.91
N GLU A 23 -4.11 -10.68 -14.67
CA GLU A 23 -3.49 -11.95 -15.06
C GLU A 23 -3.05 -12.75 -13.83
N LEU A 24 -2.44 -12.08 -12.83
CA LEU A 24 -2.05 -12.72 -11.57
C LEU A 24 -3.25 -13.17 -10.73
N ALA A 25 -4.35 -12.40 -10.72
CA ALA A 25 -5.57 -12.75 -10.00
C ALA A 25 -6.22 -14.01 -10.57
N GLU A 26 -6.24 -14.16 -11.91
CA GLU A 26 -6.70 -15.39 -12.58
C GLU A 26 -5.84 -16.60 -12.20
N ILE A 27 -4.51 -16.45 -12.22
CA ILE A 27 -3.57 -17.53 -11.83
C ILE A 27 -3.75 -17.91 -10.35
N ALA A 28 -3.94 -16.92 -9.48
CA ALA A 28 -4.12 -17.13 -8.05
C ALA A 28 -5.53 -17.60 -7.67
N GLY A 29 -6.50 -17.54 -8.60
CA GLY A 29 -7.90 -17.90 -8.33
C GLY A 29 -8.60 -16.93 -7.37
N VAL A 30 -8.23 -15.65 -7.39
CA VAL A 30 -8.82 -14.61 -6.53
C VAL A 30 -9.50 -13.53 -7.36
N ASP A 31 -10.52 -12.88 -6.78
CA ASP A 31 -11.08 -11.64 -7.33
C ASP A 31 -10.24 -10.46 -6.84
N ALA A 32 -9.62 -9.71 -7.75
CA ALA A 32 -8.67 -8.65 -7.41
C ALA A 32 -9.31 -7.53 -6.57
N ASP A 33 -10.57 -7.18 -6.85
CA ASP A 33 -11.27 -6.10 -6.16
C ASP A 33 -11.62 -6.50 -4.71
N THR A 34 -12.21 -7.69 -4.54
CA THR A 34 -12.57 -8.23 -3.22
C THR A 34 -11.33 -8.48 -2.39
N TYR A 35 -10.35 -9.22 -2.93
CA TYR A 35 -9.10 -9.52 -2.24
C TYR A 35 -8.35 -8.23 -1.88
N GLY A 36 -8.30 -7.28 -2.82
CA GLY A 36 -7.59 -6.02 -2.61
C GLY A 36 -8.21 -5.15 -1.53
N LEU A 37 -9.53 -5.07 -1.47
CA LEU A 37 -10.23 -4.34 -0.42
C LEU A 37 -10.03 -4.99 0.96
N GLU A 38 -10.09 -6.32 1.04
CA GLU A 38 -9.81 -7.06 2.27
C GLU A 38 -8.37 -6.84 2.75
N MET A 39 -7.40 -6.93 1.83
CA MET A 39 -5.99 -6.69 2.11
C MET A 39 -5.75 -5.25 2.61
N LEU A 40 -6.37 -4.24 1.98
CA LEU A 40 -6.24 -2.85 2.41
C LEU A 40 -6.85 -2.62 3.79
N LYS A 41 -8.02 -3.19 4.08
CA LYS A 41 -8.64 -3.13 5.42
C LYS A 41 -7.76 -3.79 6.48
N ALA A 42 -7.21 -4.96 6.19
CA ALA A 42 -6.31 -5.65 7.11
C ALA A 42 -5.04 -4.85 7.39
N GLY A 43 -4.49 -4.17 6.37
CA GLY A 43 -3.31 -3.31 6.52
C GLY A 43 -3.59 -1.96 7.21
N ALA A 44 -4.86 -1.57 7.33
CA ALA A 44 -5.31 -0.32 7.93
C ALA A 44 -5.88 -0.48 9.35
N ASP A 45 -5.81 -1.68 9.94
CA ASP A 45 -6.13 -1.89 11.35
C ASP A 45 -5.00 -1.39 12.24
N LEU A 46 -5.28 -0.32 12.98
CA LEU A 46 -4.32 0.38 13.83
C LEU A 46 -4.59 0.18 15.32
N SER A 47 -5.65 -0.54 15.69
CA SER A 47 -6.21 -0.57 17.05
C SER A 47 -5.22 -1.06 18.11
N ASP A 48 -4.35 -2.00 17.75
CA ASP A 48 -3.38 -2.62 18.65
C ASP A 48 -1.95 -2.05 18.52
N LYS A 49 -1.76 -0.94 17.79
CA LYS A 49 -0.42 -0.40 17.48
C LYS A 49 -0.07 0.80 18.35
N THR A 50 1.17 0.84 18.85
CA THR A 50 1.67 2.03 19.56
C THR A 50 2.03 3.15 18.58
N VAL A 51 2.17 4.39 19.07
CA VAL A 51 2.57 5.53 18.24
C VAL A 51 3.93 5.28 17.57
N GLU A 52 4.92 4.75 18.29
CA GLU A 52 6.22 4.41 17.70
C GLU A 52 6.11 3.38 16.58
N GLN A 53 5.23 2.38 16.73
CA GLN A 53 4.97 1.41 15.68
C GLN A 53 4.32 2.07 14.46
N LEU A 54 3.33 2.94 14.67
CA LEU A 54 2.64 3.66 13.59
C LEU A 54 3.59 4.50 12.74
N ILE A 55 4.49 5.26 13.36
CA ILE A 55 5.41 6.16 12.64
C ILE A 55 6.59 5.44 11.98
N THR A 56 6.80 4.15 12.26
CA THR A 56 7.93 3.37 11.72
C THR A 56 7.52 2.31 10.70
N LEU A 57 6.26 1.87 10.68
CA LEU A 57 5.74 0.76 9.86
C LEU A 57 6.01 0.90 8.35
N ASP A 58 5.73 2.06 7.78
CA ASP A 58 6.07 2.40 6.40
C ASP A 58 6.73 3.78 6.38
N SER A 59 7.97 3.80 6.86
CA SER A 59 8.79 5.01 6.92
C SER A 59 10.01 4.89 6.03
N LYS A 60 10.32 5.96 5.32
CA LYS A 60 11.51 6.06 4.47
C LYS A 60 12.25 7.34 4.78
N GLU A 61 13.57 7.23 4.84
CA GLU A 61 14.47 8.36 4.98
C GLU A 61 14.88 8.87 3.60
N PHE A 62 14.91 10.19 3.45
CA PHE A 62 15.31 10.89 2.25
C PHE A 62 16.34 11.96 2.59
N ASP A 63 17.36 12.10 1.75
CA ASP A 63 18.18 13.31 1.72
C ASP A 63 17.50 14.32 0.79
N MET A 64 17.11 15.47 1.33
CA MET A 64 16.51 16.57 0.59
C MET A 64 17.37 17.81 0.73
N ALA A 65 18.25 18.03 -0.25
CA ALA A 65 19.23 19.13 -0.27
C ALA A 65 20.15 19.13 0.97
N GLY A 66 20.63 17.94 1.38
CA GLY A 66 21.51 17.77 2.55
C GLY A 66 20.75 17.73 3.89
N HIS A 67 19.43 17.82 3.88
CA HIS A 67 18.60 17.62 5.07
C HIS A 67 18.08 16.19 5.12
N LYS A 68 18.26 15.53 6.26
CA LYS A 68 17.66 14.23 6.54
C LYS A 68 16.17 14.40 6.86
N VAL A 69 15.30 13.87 6.01
CA VAL A 69 13.84 13.93 6.12
C VAL A 69 13.28 12.52 6.21
N MET A 70 12.41 12.26 7.19
CA MET A 70 11.68 11.00 7.30
C MET A 70 10.23 11.22 6.91
N ILE A 71 9.72 10.39 6.01
CA ILE A 71 8.32 10.40 5.59
C ILE A 71 7.73 9.05 5.98
N ALA A 72 6.69 9.08 6.82
CA ALA A 72 5.94 7.91 7.22
C ALA A 72 4.54 7.94 6.57
N GLN A 73 4.10 6.80 6.05
CA GLN A 73 2.76 6.58 5.56
C GLN A 73 1.99 5.68 6.54
N VAL A 74 0.75 6.08 6.86
CA VAL A 74 -0.17 5.27 7.65
C VAL A 74 -1.50 5.20 6.90
N ASN A 75 -1.90 3.98 6.52
CA ASN A 75 -3.22 3.73 5.98
C ASN A 75 -4.19 3.51 7.15
N ALA A 76 -5.36 4.14 7.12
CA ALA A 76 -6.39 4.02 8.14
C ALA A 76 -7.76 3.82 7.47
N VAL A 77 -8.65 3.10 8.14
CA VAL A 77 -10.05 2.88 7.75
C VAL A 77 -11.00 3.55 8.73
#